data_AF-A0AAU8HAP3-F1
#
_entry.id   AF-A0AAU8HAP3-F1
#
_cell.length_a   1.000
_cell.length_b   1.000
_cell.length_c   1.000
_cell.angle_alpha   90.00
_cell.angle_beta   90.00
_cell.angle_gamma   90.00
#
_symmetry.space_group_name_H-M   'P 1'
#
loop_
_entity.id
_entity.type
_entity.pdbx_description
1 polymer ?
#
loop_
_entity_poly.entity_id
_entity_poly.type
_entity_poly.pdbx_seq_one_letter_code
_entity_poly.pdbx_strand_id
1 'polypeptide(L)'
;MPAPRRDGASPRDPHLTGGLEVWMTGTPAELDAATAALTVAGRMVQHGTRRPLTGADAGRHRLYLRLAVATGKQPTRAPDNTGGALIDLDAARAHRRPA
;
A
#
# COMPACT_ATOMS: atom_id res chain seq x y z
N MET A 1 -20.67 25.35 18.87
CA MET A 1 -19.45 25.41 18.03
C MET A 1 -18.82 24.02 18.02
N PRO A 2 -18.97 23.20 16.97
CA PRO A 2 -18.33 21.88 16.94
C PRO A 2 -16.85 22.03 16.60
N ALA A 3 -15.98 21.41 17.41
CA ALA A 3 -14.53 21.45 17.25
C ALA A 3 -14.07 20.73 15.96
N PRO A 4 -12.97 21.16 15.32
CA PRO A 4 -12.43 20.48 14.14
C PRO A 4 -11.95 19.07 14.50
N ARG A 5 -12.40 18.06 13.73
CA ARG A 5 -11.94 16.67 13.88
C ARG A 5 -10.45 16.61 13.58
N ARG A 6 -9.67 16.08 14.53
CA ARG A 6 -8.25 15.74 14.40
C ARG A 6 -8.09 14.46 13.55
N ASP A 7 -8.55 14.48 12.30
CA ASP A 7 -8.26 13.43 11.32
C ASP A 7 -7.02 13.80 10.49
N GLY A 8 -6.03 14.41 11.14
CA GLY A 8 -4.69 14.58 10.57
C GLY A 8 -3.93 13.27 10.70
N ALA A 9 -3.20 12.88 9.64
CA ALA A 9 -2.30 11.73 9.68
C ALA A 9 -1.47 11.76 10.97
N SER A 10 -1.43 10.61 11.67
CA SER A 10 -0.75 10.52 12.97
C SER A 10 0.72 10.92 12.77
N PRO A 11 1.29 11.81 13.60
CA PRO A 11 2.73 12.10 13.58
C PRO A 11 3.61 10.86 13.84
N ARG A 12 2.97 9.77 14.30
CA ARG A 12 3.56 8.45 14.52
C ARG A 12 3.36 7.49 13.37
N ASP A 13 2.69 7.87 12.29
CA ASP A 13 2.88 7.13 11.05
C ASP A 13 4.35 7.32 10.69
N PRO A 14 5.17 6.26 10.74
CA PRO A 14 6.51 6.38 10.23
C PRO A 14 6.33 6.76 8.78
N HIS A 15 6.67 8.00 8.43
CA HIS A 15 7.28 8.22 7.13
C HIS A 15 8.24 7.05 6.97
N LEU A 16 8.07 6.24 5.92
CA LEU A 16 8.97 5.13 5.61
C LEU A 16 10.32 5.73 5.19
N THR A 17 10.96 6.45 6.11
CA THR A 17 12.15 7.28 5.94
C THR A 17 13.37 6.39 5.62
N GLY A 18 13.22 5.07 5.76
CA GLY A 18 14.23 4.05 5.40
C GLY A 18 13.97 3.29 4.09
N GLY A 19 12.85 3.52 3.39
CA GLY A 19 12.41 2.68 2.28
C GLY A 19 11.66 1.40 2.73
N LEU A 20 11.16 0.62 1.78
CA LEU A 20 10.44 -0.64 2.00
C LEU A 20 11.35 -1.83 1.66
N GLU A 21 11.46 -2.78 2.58
CA GLU A 21 12.18 -4.04 2.35
C GLU A 21 11.19 -5.16 2.04
N VAL A 22 11.43 -5.89 0.95
CA VAL A 22 10.51 -6.92 0.44
C VAL A 22 11.29 -8.19 0.11
N TRP A 23 10.69 -9.32 0.48
CA TRP A 23 11.09 -10.63 -0.02
C TRP A 23 10.05 -11.13 -1.03
N MET A 24 10.46 -11.23 -2.29
CA MET A 24 9.60 -11.80 -3.34
C MET A 24 9.92 -13.28 -3.51
N THR A 25 8.89 -14.08 -3.73
CA THR A 25 9.02 -15.50 -4.07
C THR A 25 8.21 -15.80 -5.32
N GLY A 26 8.81 -16.48 -6.29
CA GLY A 26 8.15 -16.80 -7.55
C GLY A 26 9.07 -17.56 -8.49
N THR A 27 8.60 -17.79 -9.71
CA THR A 27 9.44 -18.32 -10.78
C THR A 27 10.50 -17.30 -11.20
N PRO A 28 11.61 -17.71 -11.84
CA PRO A 28 12.62 -16.78 -12.34
C PRO A 28 12.02 -15.69 -13.23
N ALA A 29 11.13 -16.05 -14.15
CA ALA A 29 10.49 -15.12 -15.08
C ALA A 29 9.61 -14.06 -14.38
N GLU A 30 8.83 -14.46 -13.37
CA GLU A 30 8.01 -13.54 -12.58
C GLU A 30 8.88 -12.55 -11.80
N LEU A 31 9.98 -13.04 -11.21
CA LEU A 31 10.91 -12.18 -10.48
C LEU A 31 11.63 -11.21 -11.42
N ASP A 32 12.00 -11.64 -12.63
CA ASP A 32 12.62 -10.76 -13.63
C ASP A 32 11.65 -9.67 -14.11
N ALA A 33 10.39 -10.04 -14.39
CA ALA A 33 9.36 -9.07 -14.77
C ALA A 33 9.07 -8.06 -13.65
N ALA A 34 8.97 -8.52 -12.40
CA ALA A 34 8.76 -7.64 -11.24
C ALA A 34 9.94 -6.69 -11.03
N THR A 35 11.18 -7.20 -11.08
CA THR A 35 12.39 -6.37 -10.96
C THR A 35 12.46 -5.33 -12.09
N ALA A 36 12.15 -5.71 -13.33
CA ALA A 36 12.13 -4.77 -14.46
C ALA A 36 11.10 -3.65 -14.24
N ALA A 37 9.87 -3.99 -13.85
CA ALA A 37 8.82 -3.01 -13.57
C ALA A 37 9.21 -2.04 -12.43
N LEU A 38 9.79 -2.57 -11.35
CA LEU A 38 10.23 -1.76 -10.20
C LEU A 38 11.43 -0.85 -10.54
N THR A 39 12.31 -1.30 -11.43
CA THR A 39 13.43 -0.51 -11.96
C THR A 39 12.92 0.65 -12.81
N VAL A 40 12.02 0.37 -13.76
CA VAL A 40 11.39 1.40 -14.61
C VAL A 40 10.66 2.45 -13.77
N ALA A 41 9.98 2.02 -12.71
CA ALA A 41 9.29 2.93 -11.79
C ALA A 41 10.24 3.77 -10.90
N GLY A 42 11.56 3.60 -11.01
CA GLY A 42 12.55 4.30 -10.17
C GLY A 42 12.42 3.94 -8.69
N ARG A 43 11.87 2.78 -8.37
CA ARG A 43 11.58 2.35 -6.99
C ARG A 43 12.69 1.49 -6.42
N MET A 44 13.64 1.01 -7.19
CA MET A 44 14.65 0.07 -6.69
C MET A 44 15.84 0.79 -6.05
N VAL A 45 16.13 0.48 -4.79
CA VAL A 45 17.29 0.97 -4.03
C VAL A 45 18.37 -0.09 -3.94
N GLN A 46 17.98 -1.34 -3.70
CA GLN A 46 18.90 -2.47 -3.61
C GLN A 46 18.27 -3.71 -4.22
N HIS A 47 19.08 -4.47 -4.94
CA HIS A 47 18.73 -5.76 -5.50
C HIS A 47 19.64 -6.85 -4.91
N GLY A 48 19.05 -7.84 -4.25
CA GLY A 48 19.78 -8.95 -3.64
C GLY A 48 20.10 -10.09 -4.63
N THR A 49 20.82 -11.10 -4.14
CA THR A 49 21.07 -12.33 -4.91
C THR A 49 19.83 -13.22 -4.87
N ARG A 50 19.42 -13.73 -6.04
CA ARG A 50 18.33 -14.70 -6.15
C ARG A 50 18.76 -16.04 -5.53
N ARG A 51 17.92 -16.60 -4.67
CA ARG A 51 18.17 -17.88 -3.98
C ARG A 51 17.12 -18.92 -4.37
N PRO A 52 17.50 -20.11 -4.85
CA PRO A 52 16.53 -21.15 -5.16
C PRO A 52 15.86 -21.67 -3.89
N LEU A 53 14.57 -21.99 -3.99
CA LEU A 53 13.82 -22.71 -2.97
C LEU A 53 13.87 -24.22 -3.26
N THR A 54 13.79 -25.03 -2.20
CA THR A 54 13.88 -26.49 -2.26
C THR A 54 12.59 -27.13 -1.73
N GLY A 55 12.39 -28.43 -2.00
CA GLY A 55 11.21 -29.16 -1.52
C GLY A 55 9.97 -28.87 -2.38
N ALA A 56 8.83 -28.63 -1.74
CA ALA A 56 7.55 -28.39 -2.43
C ALA A 56 7.57 -27.14 -3.33
N ASP A 57 8.48 -26.19 -3.08
CA ASP A 57 8.68 -24.99 -3.88
C ASP A 57 9.84 -25.12 -4.88
N ALA A 58 10.28 -26.34 -5.21
CA ALA A 58 11.30 -26.56 -6.22
C ALA A 58 10.94 -25.86 -7.55
N GLY A 59 11.91 -25.16 -8.13
CA GLY A 59 11.71 -24.32 -9.33
C GLY A 59 11.28 -22.88 -9.03
N ARG A 60 10.96 -22.54 -7.78
CA ARG A 60 10.76 -21.16 -7.32
C ARG A 60 12.00 -20.61 -6.67
N HIS A 61 12.14 -19.29 -6.70
CA HIS A 61 13.28 -18.57 -6.16
C HIS A 61 12.76 -17.48 -5.22
N ARG A 62 13.62 -17.10 -4.26
CA ARG A 62 13.41 -15.98 -3.36
C ARG A 62 14.41 -14.86 -3.68
N LEU A 63 13.93 -13.62 -3.68
CA LEU A 63 14.71 -12.43 -3.98
C LEU A 63 14.45 -11.34 -2.93
N TYR A 64 15.52 -10.78 -2.37
CA TYR A 64 15.45 -9.61 -1.51
C TYR A 64 15.52 -8.33 -2.35
N LEU A 65 14.62 -7.40 -2.08
CA LEU A 65 14.65 -6.06 -2.66
C LEU A 65 14.49 -4.99 -1.56
N ARG A 66 15.20 -3.88 -1.72
CA ARG A 66 14.92 -2.64 -0.99
C ARG A 66 14.39 -1.61 -1.97
N LEU A 67 13.26 -1.00 -1.63
CA LEU A 67 12.51 -0.10 -2.47
C LEU A 67 12.43 1.30 -1.87
N ALA A 68 12.56 2.32 -2.71
CA ALA A 68 12.27 3.70 -2.37
C ALA A 68 10.76 3.91 -2.45
N VAL A 69 10.12 4.07 -1.29
CA VAL A 69 8.73 4.51 -1.23
C VAL A 69 8.76 6.03 -1.28
N ALA A 70 8.43 6.63 -2.43
CA ALA A 70 8.10 8.04 -2.39
C ALA A 70 6.81 8.17 -1.59
N THR A 71 6.82 9.02 -0.57
CA THR A 71 5.62 9.55 0.06
C THR A 71 4.91 10.40 -0.98
N GLY A 72 4.20 9.74 -1.91
CA GLY A 72 3.35 10.40 -2.88
C GLY A 72 2.38 11.29 -2.14
N LYS A 73 2.38 12.57 -2.48
CA LYS A 73 1.45 13.60 -2.01
C LYS A 73 0.06 12.98 -1.95
N GLN A 74 -0.51 12.94 -0.75
CA GLN A 74 -1.87 12.47 -0.49
C GLN A 74 -2.77 13.05 -1.59
N PRO A 75 -3.58 12.23 -2.30
CA PRO A 75 -4.50 12.79 -3.27
C PRO A 75 -5.35 13.79 -2.52
N THR A 76 -5.15 15.08 -2.78
CA THR A 76 -6.06 16.12 -2.32
C THR A 76 -7.35 15.81 -3.06
N ARG A 77 -8.24 15.06 -2.40
CA ARG A 77 -9.62 14.97 -2.83
C ARG A 77 -10.11 16.41 -2.82
N ALA A 78 -10.18 17.01 -4.00
CA ALA A 78 -10.93 18.24 -4.16
C ALA A 78 -12.33 17.92 -3.63
N PRO A 79 -12.90 18.74 -2.72
CA PRO A 79 -14.28 18.53 -2.32
C PRO A 79 -15.11 18.59 -3.59
N ASP A 80 -15.67 17.43 -3.96
CA ASP A 80 -16.68 17.34 -4.98
C ASP A 80 -17.93 18.03 -4.42
N ASN A 81 -18.11 19.30 -4.79
CA ASN A 81 -19.35 20.04 -4.54
C ASN A 81 -20.55 19.45 -5.32
N THR A 82 -20.39 18.31 -5.98
CA THR A 82 -21.49 17.48 -6.44
C THR A 82 -22.08 16.82 -5.21
N GLY A 83 -23.07 17.48 -4.62
CA GLY A 83 -23.78 17.05 -3.41
C GLY A 83 -24.35 15.64 -3.53
N GLY A 84 -23.52 14.63 -3.30
CA GLY A 84 -23.95 13.31 -2.92
C GLY A 84 -24.60 13.46 -1.55
N ALA A 85 -25.92 13.36 -1.50
CA ALA A 85 -26.67 13.43 -0.26
C ALA A 85 -26.04 12.47 0.76
N LEU A 86 -25.45 13.04 1.82
CA LEU A 86 -24.87 12.27 2.91
C LEU A 86 -26.00 11.46 3.53
N ILE A 87 -25.93 10.14 3.38
CA ILE A 87 -26.89 9.23 3.99
C ILE A 87 -26.75 9.38 5.51
N ASP A 88 -27.83 9.79 6.16
CA ASP A 88 -27.92 9.77 7.62
C ASP A 88 -27.91 8.32 8.12
N LEU A 89 -26.73 7.88 8.53
CA LEU A 89 -26.47 6.54 9.03
C LEU A 89 -27.15 6.27 10.37
N ASP A 90 -27.49 7.30 11.15
CA ASP A 90 -28.21 7.13 12.41
C ASP A 90 -29.69 6.85 12.14
N ALA A 91 -30.31 7.56 11.19
CA ALA A 91 -31.65 7.24 10.70
C ALA A 91 -31.72 5.83 10.09
N ALA A 92 -30.71 5.46 9.28
CA ALA A 92 -30.62 4.12 8.69
C ALA A 92 -30.45 3.02 9.75
N ARG A 93 -29.75 3.30 10.86
CA ARG A 93 -29.60 2.35 11.98
C ARG A 93 -30.88 2.18 12.78
N ALA A 94 -31.61 3.28 13.01
CA ALA A 94 -32.89 3.25 13.72
C ALA A 94 -33.90 2.35 13.00
N HIS A 95 -33.95 2.40 11.66
CA HIS A 95 -34.81 1.53 10.85
C HIS A 95 -34.41 0.05 10.85
N ARG A 96 -33.14 -0.28 11.16
CA ARG A 96 -32.65 -1.67 11.09
C ARG A 96 -32.87 -2.46 12.38
N ARG A 97 -33.27 -1.81 13.47
CA ARG A 97 -33.70 -2.50 14.70
C ARG A 97 -35.23 -2.56 14.70
N PRO A 98 -35.85 -3.68 14.30
CA PRO A 98 -37.24 -3.92 14.64
C PRO A 98 -37.37 -4.02 16.17
N ALA A 99 -38.47 -3.50 16.70
CA ALA A 99 -38.90 -3.69 18.08
C ALA A 99 -39.24 -5.15 18.36
#